data_AF-A0A7J7LI68-F1
#
_entry.id   AF-A0A7J7LI68-F1
#
_cell.length_a   1.000
_cell.length_b   1.000
_cell.length_c   1.000
_cell.angle_alpha   90.00
_cell.angle_beta   90.00
_cell.angle_gamma   90.00
#
_symmetry.space_group_name_H-M   'P 1'
#
loop_
_entity.id
_entity.type
_entity.pdbx_description
1 polymer ?
#
loop_
_entity_poly.entity_id
_entity_poly.type
_entity_poly.pdbx_seq_one_letter_code
_entity_poly.pdbx_strand_id
1 'polypeptide(L)'
;MQKRFGSNIVKFYFWPIAKAFANEEYKILPERLEKHNKSASDWIKANKPETWAASQFTGETYGHITSNMAETFNKFLHVFVMLESIRILLMKLFCDRRYEALNSSKEATPYAEGKIAEAIEKSKDYNVYSTSATVYEALFILTGRSIYQFCDPYYNAENYRLAYQDQIDPVLPDSQQGSVLLESVISPIKRRRVGRPKVKRRRSKAVKEKKVMHCSIYKESGHTKKRCDDATS
;
A
#
# COMPACT_ATOMS: atom_id res chain seq x y z
N MET A 1 20.22 1.58 -12.90
CA MET A 1 20.61 0.95 -14.18
C MET A 1 19.62 1.19 -15.33
N GLN A 2 18.40 0.64 -15.33
CA GLN A 2 17.49 0.67 -16.49
C GLN A 2 17.08 2.08 -16.97
N LYS A 3 16.70 2.98 -16.06
CA LYS A 3 16.35 4.37 -16.40
C LYS A 3 17.51 5.16 -17.01
N ARG A 4 18.75 4.80 -16.67
CA ARG A 4 19.97 5.52 -17.05
C ARG A 4 20.61 4.99 -18.33
N PHE A 5 20.57 3.67 -18.56
CA PHE A 5 21.28 3.01 -19.66
C PHE A 5 20.35 2.18 -20.57
N GLY A 6 19.05 2.18 -20.32
CA GLY A 6 18.07 1.49 -21.14
C GLY A 6 17.91 -0.01 -20.83
N SER A 7 16.81 -0.58 -21.32
CA SER A 7 16.42 -1.97 -21.07
C SER A 7 17.35 -3.00 -21.71
N ASN A 8 17.92 -2.69 -22.89
CA ASN A 8 18.83 -3.60 -23.59
C ASN A 8 20.14 -3.82 -22.82
N ILE A 9 20.73 -2.74 -22.28
CA ILE A 9 21.94 -2.86 -21.45
C ILE A 9 21.66 -3.70 -20.21
N VAL A 10 20.50 -3.48 -19.57
CA VAL A 10 20.12 -4.27 -18.39
C VAL A 10 19.91 -5.74 -18.73
N LYS A 11 19.18 -6.03 -19.81
CA LYS A 11 18.81 -7.39 -20.20
C LYS A 11 20.02 -8.21 -20.65
N PHE A 12 20.89 -7.65 -21.48
CA PHE A 12 21.95 -8.40 -22.16
C PHE A 12 23.30 -8.36 -21.45
N TYR A 13 23.52 -7.40 -20.54
CA TYR A 13 24.82 -7.24 -19.87
C TYR A 13 24.70 -7.24 -18.35
N PHE A 14 23.86 -6.37 -17.77
CA PHE A 14 23.75 -6.26 -16.31
C PHE A 14 23.33 -7.56 -15.63
N TRP A 15 22.25 -8.22 -16.10
CA TRP A 15 21.79 -9.46 -15.47
C TRP A 15 22.79 -10.63 -15.58
N PRO A 16 23.45 -10.85 -16.73
CA PRO A 16 24.58 -11.77 -16.81
C PRO A 16 25.71 -11.45 -15.84
N ILE A 17 26.12 -10.17 -15.71
CA ILE A 17 27.15 -9.73 -14.77
C ILE A 17 26.71 -10.00 -13.32
N ALA A 18 25.49 -9.62 -12.94
CA ALA A 18 24.95 -9.81 -11.60
C ALA A 18 24.82 -11.28 -11.20
N LYS A 19 24.60 -12.17 -12.17
CA LYS A 19 24.45 -13.62 -11.97
C LYS A 19 25.75 -14.41 -12.15
N ALA A 20 26.87 -13.77 -12.49
CA ALA A 20 28.14 -14.46 -12.68
C ALA A 20 28.55 -15.12 -11.36
N PHE A 21 28.63 -16.45 -11.35
CA PHE A 21 28.94 -17.23 -10.16
C PHE A 21 30.47 -17.34 -9.95
N ALA A 22 31.24 -17.33 -11.03
CA ALA A 22 32.69 -17.34 -10.96
C ALA A 22 33.28 -15.94 -11.01
N ASN A 23 34.31 -15.69 -10.20
CA ASN A 23 35.07 -14.43 -10.22
C ASN A 23 35.68 -14.13 -11.60
N GLU A 24 36.12 -15.16 -12.32
CA GLU A 24 36.69 -15.00 -13.67
C GLU A 24 35.64 -14.54 -14.69
N GLU A 25 34.40 -15.06 -14.60
CA GLU A 25 33.29 -14.57 -15.43
C GLU A 25 32.96 -13.11 -15.12
N TYR A 26 32.99 -12.74 -13.84
CA TYR A 26 32.72 -11.37 -13.41
C TYR A 26 33.77 -10.36 -13.90
N LYS A 27 35.04 -10.75 -14.07
CA LYS A 27 36.08 -9.86 -14.64
C LYS A 27 35.82 -9.56 -16.12
N ILE A 28 35.42 -10.58 -16.89
CA ILE A 28 35.30 -10.49 -18.36
C ILE A 28 34.01 -9.76 -18.79
N LEU A 29 32.89 -9.97 -18.08
CA LEU A 29 31.58 -9.48 -18.52
C LEU A 29 31.43 -7.93 -18.52
N PRO A 30 31.96 -7.18 -17.54
CA PRO A 30 32.01 -5.72 -17.57
C PRO A 30 32.89 -5.17 -18.71
N GLU A 31 34.00 -5.82 -19.05
CA GLU A 31 34.83 -5.43 -20.20
C GLU A 31 34.07 -5.59 -21.52
N ARG A 32 33.26 -6.65 -21.62
CA ARG A 32 32.37 -6.84 -22.78
C ARG A 32 31.31 -5.74 -22.86
N LEU A 33 30.76 -5.29 -21.73
CA LEU A 33 29.86 -4.13 -21.70
C LEU A 33 30.58 -2.85 -22.12
N GLU A 34 31.83 -2.67 -21.72
CA GLU A 34 32.62 -1.47 -22.02
C GLU A 34 32.75 -1.21 -23.53
N LYS A 35 32.90 -2.28 -24.33
CA LYS A 35 32.93 -2.21 -25.81
C LYS A 35 31.64 -1.64 -26.42
N HIS A 36 30.52 -1.72 -25.71
CA HIS A 36 29.22 -1.23 -26.18
C HIS A 36 28.77 0.06 -25.48
N ASN A 37 29.09 0.20 -24.19
CA ASN A 37 28.76 1.38 -23.41
C ASN A 37 29.73 1.51 -22.24
N LYS A 38 30.77 2.33 -22.45
CA LYS A 38 31.80 2.61 -21.45
C LYS A 38 31.23 3.17 -20.15
N SER A 39 30.33 4.15 -20.24
CA SER A 39 29.71 4.76 -19.05
C SER A 39 28.93 3.76 -18.19
N ALA A 40 28.26 2.79 -18.81
CA ALA A 40 27.55 1.73 -18.09
C ALA A 40 28.52 0.74 -17.43
N SER A 41 29.64 0.43 -18.06
CA SER A 41 30.70 -0.42 -17.50
C SER A 41 31.40 0.24 -16.30
N ASP A 42 31.79 1.50 -16.45
CA ASP A 42 32.42 2.28 -15.37
C ASP A 42 31.49 2.37 -14.17
N TRP A 43 30.19 2.57 -14.41
CA TRP A 43 29.18 2.56 -13.34
C TRP A 43 29.10 1.21 -12.63
N ILE A 44 29.12 0.09 -13.35
CA ILE A 44 29.10 -1.25 -12.75
C ILE A 44 30.32 -1.46 -11.85
N LYS A 45 31.51 -1.09 -12.34
CA LYS A 45 32.77 -1.23 -11.59
C LYS A 45 32.79 -0.36 -10.31
N ALA A 46 32.20 0.84 -10.38
CA ALA A 46 32.16 1.77 -9.24
C ALA A 46 31.04 1.47 -8.22
N ASN A 47 29.97 0.77 -8.60
CA ASN A 47 28.77 0.62 -7.78
C ASN A 47 28.83 -0.58 -6.82
N LYS A 48 29.92 -0.71 -6.04
CA LYS A 48 30.06 -1.67 -4.92
C LYS A 48 29.48 -3.07 -5.21
N PRO A 49 30.10 -3.85 -6.12
CA PRO A 49 29.54 -5.11 -6.60
C PRO A 49 29.35 -6.16 -5.50
N GLU A 50 30.01 -6.01 -4.36
CA GLU A 50 29.85 -6.82 -3.15
C GLU A 50 28.42 -6.80 -2.60
N THR A 51 27.60 -5.84 -3.02
CA THR A 51 26.22 -5.68 -2.54
C THR A 51 25.16 -6.31 -3.45
N TRP A 52 25.50 -6.75 -4.67
CA TRP A 52 24.50 -7.21 -5.64
C TRP A 52 24.98 -8.26 -6.66
N ALA A 53 26.30 -8.42 -6.88
CA ALA A 53 26.83 -9.41 -7.82
C ALA A 53 27.11 -10.73 -7.10
N ALA A 54 26.60 -11.84 -7.63
CA ALA A 54 26.62 -13.15 -6.98
C ALA A 54 28.04 -13.62 -6.60
N SER A 55 29.02 -13.49 -7.50
CA SER A 55 30.43 -13.87 -7.24
C SER A 55 31.18 -12.93 -6.30
N GLN A 56 30.76 -11.67 -6.21
CA GLN A 56 31.44 -10.66 -5.37
C GLN A 56 30.82 -10.55 -3.97
N PHE A 57 29.62 -11.11 -3.77
CA PHE A 57 28.90 -11.02 -2.51
C PHE A 57 29.58 -11.86 -1.42
N THR A 58 29.80 -11.25 -0.25
CA THR A 58 30.62 -11.83 0.83
C THR A 58 29.83 -12.68 1.84
N GLY A 59 28.52 -12.87 1.64
CA GLY A 59 27.64 -13.67 2.51
C GLY A 59 26.85 -14.79 1.80
N GLU A 60 25.94 -15.44 2.53
CA GLU A 60 25.08 -16.50 1.98
C GLU A 60 24.03 -15.91 1.02
N THR A 61 24.20 -16.13 -0.29
CA THR A 61 23.18 -15.76 -1.27
C THR A 61 22.27 -16.95 -1.52
N TYR A 62 20.98 -16.81 -1.19
CA TYR A 62 19.95 -17.82 -1.53
C TYR A 62 19.62 -17.86 -3.04
N GLY A 63 20.52 -17.39 -3.92
CA GLY A 63 20.31 -17.31 -5.37
C GLY A 63 19.21 -16.35 -5.82
N HIS A 64 18.61 -15.58 -4.91
CA HIS A 64 17.52 -14.65 -5.19
C HIS A 64 18.05 -13.24 -5.44
N ILE A 65 18.17 -12.85 -6.72
CA ILE A 65 18.45 -11.46 -7.13
C ILE A 65 17.20 -10.75 -7.69
N THR A 66 16.01 -11.27 -7.39
CA THR A 66 14.74 -10.75 -7.92
C THR A 66 14.21 -9.60 -7.07
N SER A 67 13.71 -8.54 -7.71
CA SER A 67 13.10 -7.39 -7.04
C SER A 67 11.77 -7.67 -6.35
N ASN A 68 11.14 -8.84 -6.55
CA ASN A 68 9.79 -9.14 -6.05
C ASN A 68 9.62 -8.90 -4.54
N MET A 69 10.60 -9.29 -3.72
CA MET A 69 10.53 -9.08 -2.27
C MET A 69 10.62 -7.58 -1.95
N ALA A 70 11.56 -6.87 -2.57
CA ALA A 70 11.71 -5.42 -2.41
C ALA A 70 10.47 -4.65 -2.92
N GLU A 71 9.90 -5.05 -4.06
CA GLU A 71 8.68 -4.45 -4.61
C GLU A 71 7.48 -4.65 -3.70
N THR A 72 7.35 -5.85 -3.13
CA THR A 72 6.28 -6.17 -2.18
C THR A 72 6.47 -5.36 -0.90
N PHE A 73 7.68 -5.37 -0.34
CA PHE A 73 8.03 -4.60 0.85
C PHE A 73 7.79 -3.10 0.66
N ASN A 74 8.23 -2.52 -0.46
CA ASN A 74 8.02 -1.10 -0.77
C ASN A 74 6.53 -0.73 -0.86
N LYS A 75 5.68 -1.63 -1.37
CA LYS A 75 4.22 -1.43 -1.33
C LYS A 75 3.68 -1.42 0.10
N PHE A 76 4.20 -2.29 0.97
CA PHE A 76 3.81 -2.35 2.37
C PHE A 76 4.33 -1.17 3.20
N LEU A 77 5.52 -0.63 2.90
CA LEU A 77 6.05 0.55 3.59
C LEU A 77 5.08 1.73 3.53
N HIS A 78 4.45 1.96 2.39
CA HIS A 78 3.41 3.01 2.28
C HIS A 78 2.24 2.74 3.22
N VAL A 79 1.82 1.49 3.39
CA VAL A 79 0.74 1.13 4.32
C VAL A 79 1.15 1.41 5.76
N PHE A 80 2.35 1.02 6.18
CA PHE A 80 2.83 1.28 7.54
C PHE A 80 2.93 2.78 7.83
N VAL A 81 3.49 3.57 6.90
CA VAL A 81 3.59 5.03 7.05
C VAL A 81 2.19 5.67 7.12
N MET A 82 1.23 5.19 6.32
CA MET A 82 -0.15 5.66 6.38
C MET A 82 -0.82 5.30 7.70
N LEU A 83 -0.64 4.08 8.22
CA LEU A 83 -1.19 3.67 9.50
C LEU A 83 -0.65 4.52 10.65
N GLU A 84 0.64 4.81 10.64
CA GLU A 84 1.25 5.70 11.63
C GLU A 84 0.69 7.13 11.53
N SER A 85 0.50 7.63 10.30
CA SER A 85 -0.11 8.94 10.07
C SER A 85 -1.56 8.98 10.61
N ILE A 86 -2.35 7.93 10.34
CA ILE A 86 -3.72 7.79 10.84
C ILE A 86 -3.72 7.73 12.37
N ARG A 87 -2.80 6.97 12.98
CA ARG A 87 -2.66 6.86 14.44
C ARG A 87 -2.42 8.23 15.06
N ILE A 88 -1.47 9.01 14.54
CA ILE A 88 -1.17 10.37 15.02
C ILE A 88 -2.38 11.29 14.87
N LEU A 89 -3.08 11.23 13.73
CA LEU A 89 -4.29 12.02 13.49
C LEU A 89 -5.39 11.69 14.49
N LEU A 90 -5.64 10.40 14.74
CA LEU A 90 -6.63 9.96 15.72
C LEU A 90 -6.24 10.34 17.15
N MET A 91 -4.97 10.17 17.54
CA MET A 91 -4.48 10.62 18.85
C MET A 91 -4.73 12.11 19.06
N LYS A 92 -4.35 12.94 18.08
CA LYS A 92 -4.56 14.39 18.16
C LYS A 92 -6.05 14.72 18.24
N LEU A 93 -6.87 14.09 17.40
CA LEU A 93 -8.32 14.27 17.40
C LEU A 93 -8.92 13.93 18.76
N PHE A 94 -8.56 12.79 19.35
CA PHE A 94 -9.07 12.38 20.66
C PHE A 94 -8.61 13.32 21.76
N CYS A 95 -7.34 13.73 21.74
CA CYS A 95 -6.80 14.69 22.71
C CYS A 95 -7.53 16.04 22.64
N ASP A 96 -7.67 16.61 21.44
CA ASP A 96 -8.32 17.90 21.22
C ASP A 96 -9.80 17.83 21.65
N ARG A 97 -10.53 16.79 21.23
CA ARG A 97 -11.95 16.60 21.60
C ARG A 97 -12.14 16.37 23.09
N ARG A 98 -11.27 15.61 23.74
CA ARG A 98 -11.29 15.40 25.19
C ARG A 98 -11.05 16.70 25.93
N TYR A 99 -10.07 17.50 25.51
CA TYR A 99 -9.80 18.81 26.09
C TYR A 99 -11.00 19.74 25.96
N GLU A 100 -11.62 19.82 24.78
CA GLU A 100 -12.84 20.61 24.57
C GLU A 100 -13.99 20.11 25.45
N ALA A 101 -14.21 18.79 25.52
CA ALA A 101 -15.30 18.20 26.27
C ALA A 101 -15.20 18.42 27.79
N LEU A 102 -13.97 18.39 28.32
CA LEU A 102 -13.69 18.61 29.75
C LEU A 102 -13.76 20.09 30.14
N ASN A 103 -13.36 20.99 29.24
CA ASN A 103 -13.34 22.43 29.53
C ASN A 103 -14.64 23.15 29.12
N SER A 104 -15.55 22.48 28.40
CA SER A 104 -16.82 23.04 28.00
C SER A 104 -17.82 23.03 29.16
N SER A 105 -18.40 24.19 29.46
CA SER A 105 -19.53 24.35 30.39
C SER A 105 -20.90 24.16 29.70
N LYS A 106 -20.92 23.77 28.43
CA LYS A 106 -22.13 23.62 27.62
C LYS A 106 -22.80 22.26 27.83
N GLU A 107 -24.12 22.22 27.63
CA GLU A 107 -24.92 20.99 27.73
C GLU A 107 -24.88 20.15 26.44
N ALA A 108 -24.53 20.76 25.31
CA ALA A 108 -24.39 20.09 24.03
C ALA A 108 -22.99 20.24 23.41
N THR A 109 -22.72 19.42 22.40
CA THR A 109 -21.50 19.49 21.58
C THR A 109 -21.38 20.83 20.86
N PRO A 110 -20.16 21.29 20.52
CA PRO A 110 -19.95 22.54 19.78
C PRO A 110 -20.75 22.62 18.47
N TYR A 111 -20.91 21.48 17.78
CA TYR A 111 -21.74 21.38 16.58
C TYR A 111 -23.21 21.69 16.86
N ALA A 112 -23.79 21.04 17.87
CA ALA A 112 -25.18 21.24 18.23
C ALA A 112 -25.43 22.63 18.80
N GLU A 113 -24.53 23.15 19.63
CA GLU A 113 -24.56 24.56 20.09
C GLU A 113 -24.61 25.54 18.91
N GLY A 114 -23.81 25.30 17.88
CA GLY A 114 -23.84 26.10 16.65
C GLY A 114 -25.19 26.02 15.92
N LYS A 115 -25.80 24.83 15.85
CA LYS A 115 -27.11 24.63 15.23
C LYS A 115 -28.26 25.23 16.04
N ILE A 116 -28.19 25.13 17.36
CA ILE A 116 -29.12 25.78 18.28
C ILE A 116 -29.04 27.30 18.13
N ALA A 117 -27.83 27.87 18.12
CA ALA A 117 -27.63 29.30 17.93
C ALA A 117 -28.18 29.79 16.58
N GLU A 118 -27.93 29.03 15.50
CA GLU A 118 -28.47 29.32 14.16
C GLU A 118 -30.01 29.31 14.15
N ALA A 119 -30.63 28.33 14.83
CA ALA A 119 -32.08 28.23 14.93
C ALA A 119 -32.69 29.37 15.78
N ILE A 120 -32.05 29.72 16.89
CA ILE A 120 -32.45 30.86 17.73
C ILE A 120 -32.44 32.13 16.89
N GLU A 121 -31.36 32.40 16.15
CA GLU A 121 -31.23 33.60 15.32
C GLU A 121 -32.36 33.70 14.29
N LYS A 122 -32.62 32.62 13.54
CA LYS A 122 -33.70 32.59 12.54
C LYS A 122 -35.08 32.74 13.14
N SER A 123 -35.25 32.31 14.39
CA SER A 123 -36.54 32.35 15.07
C SER A 123 -36.95 33.74 15.59
N LYS A 124 -36.02 34.69 15.63
CA LYS A 124 -36.26 36.05 16.15
C LYS A 124 -37.32 36.83 15.38
N ASP A 125 -37.49 36.52 14.09
CA ASP A 125 -38.45 37.19 13.20
C ASP A 125 -39.80 36.44 13.10
N TYR A 126 -39.97 35.32 13.82
CA TYR A 126 -41.22 34.56 13.82
C TYR A 126 -42.20 35.11 14.85
N ASN A 127 -43.37 35.56 14.39
CA ASN A 127 -44.49 35.90 15.25
C ASN A 127 -45.22 34.63 15.71
N VAL A 128 -45.50 34.54 17.01
CA VAL A 128 -46.18 33.39 17.63
C VAL A 128 -47.68 33.56 17.51
N TYR A 129 -48.35 32.62 16.85
CA TYR A 129 -49.81 32.55 16.79
C TYR A 129 -50.33 31.30 17.52
N SER A 130 -51.44 31.47 18.23
CA SER A 130 -52.17 30.40 18.90
C SER A 130 -53.08 29.69 17.89
N THR A 131 -52.73 28.47 17.49
CA THR A 131 -53.51 27.68 16.54
C THR A 131 -54.60 26.85 17.24
N SER A 132 -54.41 26.53 18.52
CA SER A 132 -55.36 25.82 19.39
C SER A 132 -55.03 26.09 20.86
N ALA A 133 -55.94 25.74 21.78
CA ALA A 133 -55.71 25.76 23.23
C ALA A 133 -54.47 24.95 23.68
N THR A 134 -53.93 24.07 22.82
CA THR A 134 -52.76 23.22 23.09
C THR A 134 -51.69 23.25 22.00
N VAL A 135 -51.89 24.01 20.91
CA VAL A 135 -50.96 24.04 19.77
C VAL A 135 -50.69 25.49 19.40
N TYR A 136 -49.43 25.89 19.50
CA TYR A 136 -48.95 27.21 19.11
C TYR A 136 -47.86 27.04 18.07
N GLU A 137 -47.84 27.87 17.03
CA GLU A 137 -46.92 27.72 15.91
C GLU A 137 -45.55 28.41 16.10
N ALA A 138 -45.29 28.96 17.28
CA ALA A 138 -43.93 29.28 17.73
C ALA A 138 -43.75 28.99 19.24
N LEU A 139 -44.21 27.81 19.66
CA LEU A 139 -44.29 27.33 21.05
C LEU A 139 -42.94 27.27 21.80
N PHE A 140 -41.81 27.39 21.12
CA PHE A 140 -40.50 27.14 21.73
C PHE A 140 -40.05 28.24 22.72
N ILE A 141 -40.61 29.44 22.66
CA ILE A 141 -40.12 30.57 23.48
C ILE A 141 -40.67 30.55 24.93
N LEU A 142 -41.76 29.84 25.24
CA LEU A 142 -42.52 30.10 26.49
C LEU A 142 -42.86 28.90 27.39
N THR A 143 -42.43 27.67 27.10
CA THR A 143 -42.75 26.51 27.98
C THR A 143 -41.79 26.28 29.13
N GLY A 144 -40.76 27.14 29.32
CA GLY A 144 -39.78 27.02 30.41
C GLY A 144 -38.91 25.75 30.33
N ARG A 145 -38.98 25.00 29.23
CA ARG A 145 -38.18 23.79 29.01
C ARG A 145 -36.83 24.15 28.41
N SER A 146 -35.80 23.43 28.82
CA SER A 146 -34.45 23.59 28.27
C SER A 146 -34.43 23.17 26.79
N ILE A 147 -33.83 24.01 25.95
CA ILE A 147 -33.64 23.76 24.51
C ILE A 147 -32.86 22.48 24.24
N TYR A 148 -32.02 22.06 25.20
CA TYR A 148 -31.21 20.86 25.13
C TYR A 148 -32.04 19.56 25.24
N GLN A 149 -33.28 19.62 25.76
CA GLN A 149 -34.18 18.46 25.79
C GLN A 149 -34.62 17.99 24.41
N PHE A 150 -34.48 18.86 23.40
CA PHE A 150 -34.82 18.58 22.01
C PHE A 150 -33.59 18.18 21.18
N CYS A 151 -32.40 18.18 21.79
CA CYS A 151 -31.19 17.69 21.16
C CYS A 151 -31.12 16.17 21.28
N ASP A 152 -30.76 15.50 20.18
CA ASP A 152 -30.50 14.06 20.22
C ASP A 152 -29.41 13.76 21.25
N PRO A 153 -29.55 12.71 22.09
CA PRO A 153 -28.53 12.32 23.07
C PRO A 153 -27.13 12.17 22.47
N TYR A 154 -27.01 11.82 21.19
CA TYR A 154 -25.73 11.77 20.47
C TYR A 154 -24.93 13.07 20.56
N TYR A 155 -25.61 14.22 20.63
CA TYR A 155 -24.99 15.54 20.70
C TYR A 155 -24.90 16.11 22.12
N ASN A 156 -25.25 15.33 23.15
CA ASN A 156 -25.10 15.75 24.54
C ASN A 156 -23.60 15.83 24.92
N ALA A 157 -23.22 16.88 25.66
CA ALA A 157 -21.85 17.06 26.13
C ALA A 157 -21.35 15.88 27.00
N GLU A 158 -22.22 15.23 27.77
CA GLU A 158 -21.86 14.07 28.59
C GLU A 158 -21.53 12.85 27.73
N ASN A 159 -22.39 12.53 26.76
CA ASN A 159 -22.12 11.43 25.82
C ASN A 159 -20.89 11.71 24.97
N TYR A 160 -20.63 12.97 24.63
CA TYR A 160 -19.42 13.39 23.96
C TYR A 160 -18.18 13.19 24.86
N ARG A 161 -18.23 13.55 26.14
CA ARG A 161 -17.16 13.28 27.12
C ARG A 161 -16.85 11.79 27.23
N LEU A 162 -17.88 10.94 27.31
CA LEU A 162 -17.72 9.49 27.38
C LEU A 162 -17.10 8.93 26.10
N ALA A 163 -17.54 9.39 24.93
CA ALA A 163 -17.03 8.93 23.64
C ALA A 163 -15.54 9.21 23.43
N TYR A 164 -15.01 10.29 24.01
CA TYR A 164 -13.58 10.67 23.95
C TYR A 164 -12.88 10.58 25.31
N GLN A 165 -13.41 9.76 26.22
CA GLN A 165 -12.81 9.59 27.54
C GLN A 165 -11.44 8.89 27.43
N ASP A 166 -11.34 7.89 26.57
CA ASP A 166 -10.14 7.08 26.44
C ASP A 166 -9.06 7.78 25.60
N GLN A 167 -7.80 7.41 25.86
CA GLN A 167 -6.64 7.88 25.12
C GLN A 167 -6.12 6.77 24.20
N ILE A 168 -5.71 7.14 22.99
CA ILE A 168 -4.96 6.25 22.10
C ILE A 168 -3.49 6.34 22.50
N ASP A 169 -2.92 5.22 22.94
CA ASP A 169 -1.54 5.19 23.41
C ASP A 169 -0.51 5.23 22.27
N PRO A 170 0.69 5.80 22.55
CA PRO A 170 1.84 5.64 21.67
C PRO A 170 2.20 4.17 21.48
N VAL A 171 2.56 3.78 20.26
CA VAL A 171 3.17 2.47 20.02
C VAL A 171 4.58 2.51 20.61
N LEU A 172 4.80 1.73 21.67
CA LEU A 172 6.12 1.61 22.30
C LEU A 172 7.08 0.82 21.41
N PRO A 173 8.40 1.08 21.50
CA PRO A 173 9.41 0.22 20.85
C PRO A 173 9.28 -1.22 21.32
N ASP A 174 9.61 -2.19 20.47
CA ASP A 174 9.50 -3.63 20.77
C ASP A 174 10.20 -4.05 22.08
N SER A 175 11.27 -3.35 22.47
CA SER A 175 11.98 -3.58 23.74
C SER A 175 11.19 -3.23 25.00
N GLN A 176 10.13 -2.43 24.87
CA GLN A 176 9.27 -1.95 25.94
C GLN A 176 7.83 -2.47 25.83
N GLN A 177 7.52 -3.22 24.77
CA GLN A 177 6.24 -3.92 24.65
C GLN A 177 6.25 -5.11 25.62
N GLY A 178 5.33 -5.11 26.58
CA GLY A 178 5.16 -6.24 27.50
C GLY A 178 4.77 -7.51 26.74
N SER A 179 4.88 -8.68 27.40
CA SER A 179 4.33 -9.93 26.85
C SER A 179 2.81 -9.79 26.75
N VAL A 180 2.33 -9.37 25.58
CA VAL A 180 0.90 -9.37 25.27
C VAL A 180 0.48 -10.83 25.21
N LEU A 181 -0.39 -11.26 26.13
CA LEU A 181 -1.16 -12.49 25.96
C LEU A 181 -1.85 -12.32 24.61
N LEU A 182 -1.38 -13.05 23.60
CA LEU A 182 -1.89 -13.00 22.26
C LEU A 182 -3.34 -13.50 22.34
N GLU A 183 -4.28 -12.59 22.58
CA GLU A 183 -5.68 -12.89 22.55
C GLU A 183 -5.92 -13.53 21.18
N SER A 184 -6.50 -14.74 21.18
CA SER A 184 -6.44 -15.63 20.02
C SER A 184 -6.94 -14.89 18.80
N VAL A 185 -6.02 -14.43 17.95
CA VAL A 185 -6.36 -13.63 16.78
C VAL A 185 -7.20 -14.53 15.90
N ILE A 186 -8.50 -14.21 15.81
CA ILE A 186 -9.43 -15.00 15.01
C ILE A 186 -8.90 -14.93 13.58
N SER A 187 -8.47 -16.09 13.07
CA SER A 187 -7.94 -16.17 11.71
C SER A 187 -9.00 -15.61 10.74
N PRO A 188 -8.60 -14.74 9.78
CA PRO A 188 -9.53 -14.25 8.78
C PRO A 188 -10.24 -15.42 8.12
N ILE A 189 -11.58 -15.36 8.05
CA ILE A 189 -12.39 -16.40 7.43
C ILE A 189 -11.89 -16.59 5.98
N LYS A 190 -11.27 -17.75 5.72
CA LYS A 190 -10.73 -18.10 4.40
C LYS A 190 -11.88 -18.28 3.42
N ARG A 191 -12.33 -17.20 2.78
CA ARG A 191 -13.25 -17.30 1.64
C ARG A 191 -12.46 -17.82 0.44
N ARG A 192 -12.97 -18.87 -0.22
CA ARG A 192 -12.52 -19.19 -1.58
C ARG A 192 -12.81 -17.98 -2.44
N ARG A 193 -11.78 -17.34 -3.00
CA ARG A 193 -11.99 -16.33 -4.04
C ARG A 193 -12.77 -17.00 -5.16
N VAL A 194 -13.87 -16.38 -5.61
CA VAL A 194 -14.54 -16.79 -6.85
C VAL A 194 -13.55 -16.53 -7.98
N GLY A 195 -12.74 -17.54 -8.29
CA GLY A 195 -11.77 -17.48 -9.38
C GLY A 195 -12.48 -17.73 -10.70
N ARG A 196 -11.97 -17.10 -11.77
CA ARG A 196 -12.32 -17.46 -13.15
C ARG A 196 -12.26 -18.99 -13.28
N PRO A 197 -13.33 -19.67 -13.72
CA PRO A 197 -13.31 -21.11 -13.89
C PRO A 197 -12.07 -21.51 -14.68
N LYS A 198 -11.32 -22.51 -14.20
CA LYS A 198 -10.21 -23.09 -14.99
C LYS A 198 -10.81 -23.60 -16.30
N VAL A 199 -10.60 -22.85 -17.38
CA VAL A 199 -10.90 -23.34 -18.72
C VAL A 199 -9.97 -24.51 -18.96
N LYS A 200 -10.49 -25.74 -18.86
CA LYS A 200 -9.80 -26.93 -19.36
C LYS A 200 -9.64 -26.70 -20.86
N ARG A 201 -8.44 -26.26 -21.29
CA ARG A 201 -8.14 -26.06 -22.70
C ARG A 201 -8.35 -27.39 -23.42
N ARG A 202 -9.44 -27.53 -24.18
CA ARG A 202 -9.62 -28.66 -25.10
C ARG A 202 -8.55 -28.53 -26.18
N ARG A 203 -7.53 -29.39 -26.12
CA ARG A 203 -6.52 -29.52 -27.17
C ARG A 203 -7.25 -30.08 -28.41
N SER A 204 -7.28 -29.34 -29.51
CA SER A 204 -7.84 -29.87 -30.77
C SER A 204 -7.03 -31.08 -31.23
N LYS A 205 -7.72 -32.15 -31.67
CA LYS A 205 -7.12 -33.35 -32.30
C LYS A 205 -6.57 -33.09 -33.71
N ALA A 206 -6.19 -31.86 -34.03
CA ALA A 206 -5.47 -31.61 -35.26
C ALA A 206 -4.01 -31.99 -35.00
N VAL A 207 -3.60 -33.16 -35.49
CA VAL A 207 -2.19 -33.49 -35.67
C VAL A 207 -1.64 -32.45 -36.63
N LYS A 208 -1.06 -31.37 -36.10
CA LYS A 208 -0.20 -30.51 -36.91
C LYS A 208 1.03 -31.34 -37.20
N GLU A 209 1.13 -31.85 -38.42
CA GLU A 209 2.38 -32.38 -38.94
C GLU A 209 3.49 -31.36 -38.64
N LYS A 210 4.51 -31.80 -37.92
CA LYS A 210 5.64 -30.94 -37.60
C LYS A 210 6.32 -30.60 -38.92
N LYS A 211 6.33 -29.32 -39.31
CA LYS A 211 7.10 -28.86 -40.46
C LYS A 211 8.57 -29.29 -40.27
N VAL A 212 9.07 -30.10 -41.20
CA VAL A 212 10.47 -30.50 -41.24
C VAL A 212 11.31 -29.27 -41.57
N MET A 213 12.22 -28.92 -40.66
CA MET A 213 13.12 -27.79 -40.85
C MET A 213 14.29 -28.22 -41.71
N HIS A 214 14.61 -27.41 -42.73
CA HIS A 214 15.73 -27.65 -43.63
C HIS A 214 16.78 -26.56 -43.46
N CYS A 215 18.05 -26.95 -43.56
CA CYS A 215 19.17 -26.03 -43.51
C CYS A 215 19.14 -25.09 -44.72
N SER A 216 19.26 -23.78 -44.51
CA SER A 216 19.30 -22.83 -45.62
C SER A 216 20.61 -22.88 -46.43
N ILE A 217 21.63 -23.59 -45.95
CA ILE A 217 22.94 -23.74 -46.60
C ILE A 217 22.95 -25.04 -47.42
N TYR A 218 22.70 -26.18 -46.78
CA TYR A 218 22.79 -27.50 -47.43
C TYR A 218 21.44 -28.07 -47.87
N LYS A 219 20.33 -27.40 -47.55
CA LYS A 219 18.94 -27.83 -47.85
C LYS A 219 18.56 -29.20 -47.27
N GLU A 220 19.37 -29.76 -46.38
CA GLU A 220 19.07 -31.03 -45.70
C GLU A 220 18.13 -30.84 -44.50
N SER A 221 17.30 -31.85 -44.26
CA SER A 221 16.32 -31.86 -43.16
C SER A 221 16.95 -32.24 -41.82
N GLY A 222 16.51 -31.60 -40.72
CA GLY A 222 16.81 -32.03 -39.35
C GLY A 222 17.52 -30.99 -38.47
N HIS A 223 18.09 -29.95 -39.07
CA HIS A 223 18.77 -28.88 -38.35
C HIS A 223 18.49 -27.49 -38.97
N THR A 224 18.91 -26.43 -38.30
CA THR A 224 18.78 -25.04 -38.78
C THR A 224 20.17 -24.41 -38.86
N LYS A 225 20.36 -23.36 -39.68
CA LYS A 225 21.66 -22.69 -39.90
C LYS A 225 22.43 -22.36 -38.59
N LYS A 226 21.71 -22.08 -37.49
CA LYS A 226 22.31 -21.78 -36.17
C LYS A 226 22.93 -22.98 -35.44
N ARG A 227 22.66 -24.20 -35.91
CA ARG A 227 23.13 -25.48 -35.35
C ARG A 227 23.77 -26.37 -36.43
N CYS A 228 24.29 -25.78 -37.50
CA CYS A 228 25.17 -26.51 -38.41
C CYS A 228 26.53 -26.65 -37.74
N ASP A 229 27.05 -27.88 -37.71
CA ASP A 229 28.35 -28.17 -37.08
C ASP A 229 29.53 -27.57 -37.86
N ASP A 230 29.33 -27.15 -39.13
CA ASP A 230 30.35 -26.49 -39.96
C ASP A 230 30.20 -24.96 -40.06
N ALA A 231 29.66 -24.30 -39.03
CA ALA A 231 29.64 -22.84 -38.98
C ALA A 231 30.99 -22.25 -38.52
N THR A 232 32.05 -22.57 -39.25
CA THR A 232 33.36 -21.90 -39.16
C THR A 232 33.89 -21.61 -40.55
N SER A 233 33.42 -20.50 -41.12
CA SER A 233 34.17 -19.48 -41.88
C SER A 233 33.23 -18.33 -42.24
#